data_AF-A0A833LH16-F1
#
_entry.id   AF-A0A833LH16-F1
#
_cell.length_a   1.000
_cell.length_b   1.000
_cell.length_c   1.000
_cell.angle_alpha   90.00
_cell.angle_beta   90.00
_cell.angle_gamma   90.00
#
_symmetry.space_group_name_H-M   'P 1'
#
loop_
_entity.id
_entity.type
_entity.pdbx_description
1 polymer ?
#
loop_
_entity_poly.entity_id
_entity_poly.type
_entity_poly.pdbx_seq_one_letter_code
_entity_poly.pdbx_strand_id
1 'polypeptide(L)'
;MNGGFNPVKDLYKTELYGLARWRNANHPRAALGPAGAIIPENIITRAPSAELRENQTDQDSLPPYDILDDILECLVENEMRVAEVVARGHDEATVKKVERLLYIAEYKRRQAAPGVKITRRNFGRDRRYPITNRFRDRG
;
A
#
# COMPACT_ATOMS: atom_id res chain seq x y z
N MET A 1 10.68 7.25 3.50
CA MET A 1 11.34 6.69 2.29
C MET A 1 12.85 6.66 2.39
N ASN A 2 13.47 7.49 3.24
CA ASN A 2 14.90 7.45 3.47
C ASN A 2 15.28 6.17 4.24
N GLY A 3 16.32 5.50 3.79
CA GLY A 3 16.80 4.23 4.33
C GLY A 3 17.60 3.47 3.27
N GLY A 4 18.42 2.50 3.68
CA GLY A 4 19.23 1.71 2.75
C GLY A 4 18.42 0.63 2.01
N PHE A 5 17.36 0.12 2.64
CA PHE A 5 16.51 -0.94 2.10
C PHE A 5 15.13 -0.93 2.77
N ASN A 6 14.07 -1.25 2.03
CA ASN A 6 12.71 -1.39 2.56
C ASN A 6 12.19 -2.82 2.36
N PRO A 7 12.13 -3.66 3.41
CA PRO A 7 11.76 -5.07 3.30
C PRO A 7 10.27 -5.30 2.99
N VAL A 8 9.40 -4.34 3.32
CA VAL A 8 7.93 -4.45 3.16
C VAL A 8 7.41 -3.49 2.08
N LYS A 9 8.28 -3.09 1.14
CA LYS A 9 7.98 -2.09 0.11
C LYS A 9 6.81 -2.49 -0.80
N ASP A 10 6.67 -3.78 -1.05
CA ASP A 10 5.78 -4.37 -2.05
C ASP A 10 4.69 -5.21 -1.38
N LEU A 11 4.24 -4.77 -0.21
CA LEU A 11 3.10 -5.32 0.50
C LEU A 11 2.07 -4.22 0.71
N TYR A 12 0.81 -4.57 0.46
CA TYR A 12 -0.32 -3.76 0.86
C TYR A 12 -0.49 -3.77 2.38
N LYS A 13 -1.26 -2.82 2.90
CA LYS A 13 -1.35 -2.63 4.36
C LYS A 13 -2.09 -3.80 5.02
N THR A 14 -3.16 -4.26 4.39
CA THR A 14 -3.91 -5.46 4.79
C THR A 14 -3.03 -6.70 4.83
N GLU A 15 -2.20 -6.92 3.81
CA GLU A 15 -1.23 -8.01 3.76
C GLU A 15 -0.19 -7.92 4.87
N LEU A 16 0.30 -6.71 5.16
CA LEU A 16 1.27 -6.48 6.22
C LEU A 16 0.70 -6.83 7.61
N TYR A 17 -0.58 -6.48 7.87
CA TYR A 17 -1.27 -6.92 9.08
C TYR A 17 -1.44 -8.44 9.12
N GLY A 18 -1.81 -9.06 7.99
CA GLY A 18 -1.89 -10.52 7.87
C GLY A 18 -0.56 -11.21 8.17
N LEU A 19 0.55 -10.68 7.62
CA LEU A 19 1.90 -11.18 7.84
C LEU A 19 2.34 -11.04 9.30
N ALA A 20 2.00 -9.93 9.96
CA ALA A 20 2.30 -9.73 11.37
C ALA A 20 1.58 -10.78 12.25
N ARG A 21 0.28 -11.01 12.00
CA ARG A 21 -0.50 -12.05 12.70
C ARG A 21 0.07 -13.45 12.43
N TRP A 22 0.39 -13.74 11.18
CA TRP A 22 1.00 -15.00 10.80
C TRP A 22 2.35 -15.21 11.50
N ARG A 23 3.22 -14.19 11.57
CA ARG A 23 4.51 -14.28 12.27
C ARG A 23 4.35 -14.48 13.78
N ASN A 24 3.33 -13.92 14.42
CA ASN A 24 3.09 -14.20 15.84
C ASN A 24 2.61 -15.64 16.09
N ALA A 25 1.86 -16.22 15.14
CA ALA A 25 1.37 -17.59 15.24
C ALA A 25 2.40 -18.66 14.77
N ASN A 26 3.46 -18.25 14.06
CA ASN A 26 4.41 -19.17 13.43
C ASN A 26 5.85 -18.78 13.76
N HIS A 27 6.73 -19.78 13.91
CA HIS A 27 8.18 -19.57 14.02
C HIS A 27 8.88 -20.22 12.82
N PRO A 28 9.15 -19.46 11.74
CA PRO A 28 9.82 -20.01 10.57
C PRO A 28 11.21 -20.54 10.93
N ARG A 29 11.61 -21.69 10.36
CA ARG A 29 12.92 -22.31 10.64
C ARG A 29 14.12 -21.38 10.41
N ALA A 30 14.02 -20.48 9.43
CA ALA A 30 15.06 -19.51 9.11
C ALA A 30 14.95 -18.20 9.91
N ALA A 31 13.96 -18.06 10.79
CA ALA A 31 13.79 -16.84 11.57
C ALA A 31 14.88 -16.75 12.65
N LEU A 32 15.62 -15.64 12.64
CA LEU A 32 16.66 -15.35 13.64
C LEU A 32 16.09 -14.74 14.93
N GLY A 33 14.82 -14.34 14.92
CA GLY A 33 14.12 -13.82 16.10
C GLY A 33 13.59 -14.92 17.01
N PRO A 34 13.21 -14.56 18.26
CA PRO A 34 12.69 -15.53 19.22
C PRO A 34 11.42 -16.25 18.73
N ALA A 35 11.09 -17.37 19.38
CA ALA A 35 9.82 -18.05 19.19
C ALA A 35 8.68 -17.31 19.90
N GLY A 36 7.43 -17.59 19.51
CA GLY A 36 6.24 -16.99 20.09
C GLY A 36 5.82 -15.65 19.47
N ALA A 37 4.90 -14.97 20.15
CA ALA A 37 4.37 -13.67 19.74
C ALA A 37 5.35 -12.55 20.10
N ILE A 38 5.89 -11.89 19.07
CA ILE A 38 6.95 -10.87 19.20
C ILE A 38 6.43 -9.49 18.85
N ILE A 39 5.44 -9.43 17.95
CA ILE A 39 4.82 -8.17 17.55
C ILE A 39 3.68 -7.90 18.54
N PRO A 40 3.73 -6.81 19.32
CA PRO A 40 2.66 -6.48 20.27
C PRO A 40 1.29 -6.36 19.59
N GLU A 41 0.26 -6.96 20.17
CA GLU A 41 -1.10 -6.98 19.59
C GLU A 41 -1.66 -5.56 19.42
N ASN A 42 -1.35 -4.65 20.34
CA ASN A 42 -1.78 -3.25 20.25
C ASN A 42 -1.24 -2.53 19.02
N ILE A 43 -0.07 -2.92 18.47
CA ILE A 43 0.46 -2.36 17.21
C ILE A 43 -0.34 -2.89 16.00
N ILE A 44 -0.89 -4.10 16.10
CA ILE A 44 -1.66 -4.75 15.04
C ILE A 44 -3.13 -4.26 15.04
N THR A 45 -3.72 -4.06 16.22
CA THR A 45 -5.14 -3.67 16.37
C THR A 45 -5.37 -2.16 16.39
N ARG A 46 -4.33 -1.36 16.65
CA ARG A 46 -4.46 0.10 16.62
C ARG A 46 -4.93 0.57 15.25
N ALA A 47 -5.92 1.47 15.27
CA ALA A 47 -6.41 2.12 14.08
C ALA A 47 -5.23 2.75 13.31
N PRO A 48 -5.16 2.55 11.99
CA PRO A 48 -4.03 3.06 11.24
C PRO A 48 -3.98 4.59 11.27
N SER A 49 -2.81 5.13 11.52
CA SER A 49 -2.60 6.56 11.65
C SER A 49 -1.21 6.94 11.12
N ALA A 50 -1.13 7.90 10.20
CA ALA A 50 0.13 8.50 9.77
C ALA A 50 0.53 9.60 10.76
N GLU A 51 0.98 9.19 11.93
CA GLU A 51 1.31 10.11 13.02
C GLU A 51 2.63 10.83 12.72
N LEU A 52 2.53 12.01 12.12
CA LEU A 52 3.56 13.06 12.18
C LEU A 52 3.06 14.32 12.91
N ARG A 53 1.78 14.35 13.33
CA ARG A 53 1.16 15.40 14.18
C ARG A 53 0.10 14.81 15.11
N GLU A 54 -0.07 15.41 16.30
CA GLU A 54 -1.18 15.10 17.20
C GLU A 54 -2.53 15.24 16.46
N ASN A 55 -3.38 14.22 16.57
CA ASN A 55 -4.74 14.15 15.98
C ASN A 55 -4.82 14.02 14.45
N GLN A 56 -3.73 13.74 13.72
CA GLN A 56 -3.83 13.40 12.30
C GLN A 56 -4.06 11.89 12.14
N THR A 57 -5.16 11.48 11.52
CA THR A 57 -5.38 10.07 11.12
C THR A 57 -5.36 9.93 9.59
N ASP A 58 -4.87 8.80 9.07
CA ASP A 58 -4.90 8.53 7.62
C ASP A 58 -6.33 8.53 7.06
N GLN A 59 -7.29 8.16 7.92
CA GLN A 59 -8.71 8.05 7.59
C GLN A 59 -9.40 9.40 7.34
N ASP A 60 -8.78 10.52 7.73
CA ASP A 60 -9.30 11.85 7.38
C ASP A 60 -9.22 12.13 5.88
N SER A 61 -8.37 11.39 5.15
CA SER A 61 -8.08 11.67 3.74
C SER A 61 -8.07 10.45 2.81
N LEU A 62 -8.07 9.23 3.33
CA LEU A 62 -8.07 7.98 2.56
C LEU A 62 -9.27 7.09 2.94
N PRO A 63 -9.78 6.27 2.01
CA PRO A 63 -10.75 5.23 2.37
C PRO A 63 -10.11 4.20 3.32
N PRO A 64 -10.92 3.38 4.01
CA PRO A 64 -10.46 2.21 4.75
C PRO A 64 -9.48 1.35 3.93
N TYR A 65 -8.48 0.75 4.59
CA TYR A 65 -7.37 0.07 3.91
C TYR A 65 -7.79 -1.15 3.09
N ASP A 66 -8.83 -1.87 3.51
CA ASP A 66 -9.44 -2.94 2.72
C ASP A 66 -9.97 -2.43 1.37
N ILE A 67 -10.64 -1.28 1.37
CA ILE A 67 -11.11 -0.62 0.15
C ILE A 67 -9.94 -0.05 -0.65
N LEU A 68 -8.99 0.62 0.02
CA LEU A 68 -7.83 1.24 -0.63
C LEU A 68 -6.95 0.21 -1.33
N ASP A 69 -6.64 -0.89 -0.66
CA ASP A 69 -5.75 -1.93 -1.16
C ASP A 69 -6.38 -2.62 -2.38
N ASP A 70 -7.69 -2.96 -2.36
CA ASP A 70 -8.37 -3.55 -3.52
C ASP A 70 -8.41 -2.59 -4.72
N ILE A 71 -8.67 -1.29 -4.51
CA ILE A 71 -8.59 -0.28 -5.57
C ILE A 71 -7.17 -0.21 -6.14
N LEU A 72 -6.14 -0.20 -5.29
CA LEU A 72 -4.76 -0.13 -5.75
C LEU A 72 -4.34 -1.40 -6.49
N GLU A 73 -4.76 -2.58 -6.06
CA GLU A 73 -4.51 -3.84 -6.77
C GLU A 73 -5.13 -3.78 -8.18
N CYS A 74 -6.37 -3.30 -8.29
CA CYS A 74 -7.03 -3.10 -9.57
C CYS A 74 -6.26 -2.13 -10.50
N LEU A 75 -5.87 -0.97 -9.98
CA LEU A 75 -5.21 0.09 -10.78
C LEU A 75 -3.74 -0.21 -11.10
N VAL A 76 -3.03 -0.95 -10.24
CA VAL A 76 -1.57 -1.15 -10.34
C VAL A 76 -1.23 -2.53 -10.90
N GLU A 77 -1.77 -3.58 -10.31
CA GLU A 77 -1.43 -4.96 -10.71
C GLU A 77 -2.23 -5.40 -11.93
N ASN A 78 -3.52 -5.06 -11.94
CA ASN A 78 -4.44 -5.47 -13.01
C ASN A 78 -4.57 -4.42 -14.13
N GLU A 79 -3.98 -3.23 -13.98
CA GLU A 79 -4.05 -2.10 -14.94
C GLU A 79 -5.47 -1.77 -15.42
N MET A 80 -6.45 -1.92 -14.53
CA MET A 80 -7.85 -1.64 -14.85
C MET A 80 -8.07 -0.14 -15.05
N ARG A 81 -8.97 0.21 -15.97
CA ARG A 81 -9.48 1.57 -16.15
C ARG A 81 -10.36 1.97 -14.97
N VAL A 82 -10.49 3.28 -14.74
CA VAL A 82 -11.34 3.79 -13.64
C VAL A 82 -12.77 3.24 -13.75
N ALA A 83 -13.34 3.20 -14.96
CA ALA A 83 -14.68 2.67 -15.20
C ALA A 83 -14.81 1.18 -14.80
N GLU A 84 -13.78 0.37 -15.01
CA GLU A 84 -13.80 -1.05 -14.67
C GLU A 84 -13.70 -1.28 -13.16
N VAL A 85 -12.92 -0.45 -12.46
CA VAL A 85 -12.85 -0.49 -10.99
C VAL A 85 -14.19 -0.07 -10.38
N VAL A 86 -14.86 0.94 -10.94
CA VAL A 86 -16.21 1.34 -10.52
C VAL A 86 -17.23 0.23 -10.78
N ALA A 87 -17.16 -0.45 -11.93
CA ALA A 87 -18.03 -1.57 -12.26
C ALA A 87 -17.88 -2.77 -11.28
N ARG A 88 -16.77 -2.87 -10.56
CA ARG A 88 -16.57 -3.86 -9.47
C ARG A 88 -17.27 -3.50 -8.16
N GLY A 89 -17.90 -2.32 -8.07
CA GLY A 89 -18.68 -1.88 -6.91
C GLY A 89 -18.02 -0.81 -6.05
N HIS A 90 -16.90 -0.24 -6.48
CA HIS A 90 -16.26 0.89 -5.79
C HIS A 90 -16.92 2.22 -6.13
N ASP A 91 -17.01 3.11 -5.15
CA ASP A 91 -17.48 4.48 -5.35
C ASP A 91 -16.55 5.27 -6.30
N GLU A 92 -17.13 5.89 -7.33
CA GLU A 92 -16.38 6.59 -8.39
C GLU A 92 -15.54 7.74 -7.85
N ALA A 93 -16.07 8.52 -6.90
CA ALA A 93 -15.34 9.63 -6.31
C ALA A 93 -14.11 9.14 -5.56
N THR A 94 -14.25 8.01 -4.84
CA THR A 94 -13.17 7.34 -4.12
C THR A 94 -12.11 6.81 -5.09
N VAL A 95 -12.49 6.08 -6.14
CA VAL A 95 -11.54 5.55 -7.15
C VAL A 95 -10.75 6.69 -7.80
N LYS A 96 -11.42 7.75 -8.27
CA LYS A 96 -10.75 8.92 -8.88
C LYS A 96 -9.81 9.62 -7.91
N LYS A 97 -10.19 9.72 -6.62
CA LYS A 97 -9.34 10.28 -5.57
C LYS A 97 -8.07 9.44 -5.39
N VAL A 98 -8.21 8.12 -5.27
CA VAL A 98 -7.07 7.19 -5.14
C VAL A 98 -6.17 7.24 -6.36
N GLU A 99 -6.72 7.21 -7.58
CA GLU A 99 -5.95 7.31 -8.83
C GLU A 99 -5.14 8.62 -8.89
N ARG A 100 -5.78 9.74 -8.53
CA ARG A 100 -5.09 11.04 -8.45
C ARG A 100 -3.94 11.01 -7.45
N LEU A 101 -4.17 10.48 -6.24
CA LEU A 101 -3.15 10.36 -5.20
C LEU A 101 -2.00 9.45 -5.64
N LEU A 102 -2.33 8.35 -6.32
CA LEU A 102 -1.38 7.42 -6.91
C LEU A 102 -0.46 8.17 -7.87
N TYR A 103 -0.98 8.95 -8.83
CA TYR A 103 -0.14 9.68 -9.79
C TYR A 103 0.71 10.78 -9.15
N ILE A 104 0.17 11.59 -8.24
CA ILE A 104 0.96 12.67 -7.63
C ILE A 104 2.08 12.13 -6.73
N ALA A 105 1.96 10.91 -6.19
CA ALA A 105 2.99 10.31 -5.38
C ALA A 105 4.16 9.71 -6.18
N GLU A 106 4.16 9.83 -7.51
CA GLU A 106 5.22 9.28 -8.38
C GLU A 106 6.62 9.85 -8.03
N TYR A 107 6.72 11.16 -7.80
CA TYR A 107 8.00 11.78 -7.42
C TYR A 107 8.55 11.22 -6.11
N LYS A 108 7.66 10.87 -5.15
CA LYS A 108 8.07 10.25 -3.90
C LYS A 108 8.61 8.85 -4.21
N ARG A 109 7.84 8.00 -4.89
CA ARG A 109 8.25 6.61 -5.17
C ARG A 109 9.60 6.50 -5.90
N ARG A 110 9.96 7.45 -6.77
CA ARG A 110 11.28 7.48 -7.43
C ARG A 110 12.46 7.72 -6.48
N GLN A 111 12.21 8.30 -5.31
CA GLN A 111 13.21 8.53 -4.26
C GLN A 111 13.18 7.43 -3.18
N ALA A 112 12.29 6.43 -3.30
CA ALA A 112 12.18 5.35 -2.32
C ALA A 112 13.39 4.40 -2.40
N ALA A 113 13.83 3.93 -1.22
CA ALA A 113 14.83 2.88 -1.12
C ALA A 113 14.48 1.64 -1.98
N PRO A 114 15.48 0.86 -2.42
CA PRO A 114 15.24 -0.46 -2.98
C PRO A 114 14.54 -1.35 -1.95
N GLY A 115 13.83 -2.38 -2.42
CA GLY A 115 13.06 -3.28 -1.58
C GLY A 115 12.76 -4.59 -2.30
N VAL A 116 12.21 -5.55 -1.55
CA VAL A 116 11.80 -6.85 -2.09
C VAL A 116 10.62 -6.67 -3.04
N LYS A 117 10.62 -7.40 -4.16
CA LYS A 117 9.46 -7.55 -5.05
C LYS A 117 8.78 -8.89 -4.75
N ILE A 118 7.46 -8.86 -4.56
CA ILE A 118 6.62 -10.03 -4.29
C ILE A 118 5.44 -10.06 -5.28
N THR A 119 4.89 -8.89 -5.62
CA THR A 119 3.75 -8.74 -6.55
C THR A 119 4.15 -8.99 -7.99
N ARG A 120 3.15 -9.15 -8.88
CA ARG A 120 3.41 -9.32 -10.33
C ARG A 120 3.98 -8.04 -10.93
N ARG A 121 3.44 -6.89 -10.54
CA ARG A 121 3.82 -5.55 -11.01
C ARG A 121 4.09 -4.62 -9.83
N ASN A 122 5.37 -4.31 -9.61
CA ASN A 122 5.76 -3.40 -8.55
C ASN A 122 5.94 -1.96 -9.01
N PHE A 123 5.97 -1.06 -8.03
CA PHE A 123 6.43 0.31 -8.24
C PHE A 123 7.95 0.33 -8.48
N GLY A 124 8.36 0.68 -9.71
CA GLY A 124 9.76 0.82 -10.07
C GLY A 124 10.04 0.35 -11.50
N ARG A 125 10.67 -0.82 -11.63
CA ARG A 125 11.10 -1.31 -12.95
C ARG A 125 9.91 -1.64 -13.84
N ASP A 126 8.87 -2.21 -13.27
CA ASP A 126 7.72 -2.76 -14.00
C ASP A 126 6.67 -1.70 -14.33
N ARG A 127 6.49 -0.71 -13.45
CA ARG A 127 5.56 0.40 -13.65
C ARG A 127 6.31 1.73 -13.69
N ARG A 128 6.55 2.26 -14.91
CA ARG A 128 7.28 3.51 -15.15
C ARG A 128 6.34 4.60 -15.63
N TYR A 129 5.97 5.51 -14.74
CA TYR A 129 5.13 6.66 -15.07
C TYR A 129 5.92 7.97 -15.03
N PRO A 130 5.59 8.97 -15.86
CA PRO A 130 6.23 10.28 -15.77
C PRO A 130 5.87 10.99 -14.46
N ILE A 131 6.83 11.73 -13.87
CA ILE A 131 6.54 12.60 -12.71
C ILE A 131 5.62 13.74 -13.15
N THR A 132 5.98 14.43 -14.23
CA THR A 132 5.14 15.47 -14.83
C THR A 132 4.04 14.79 -15.64
N ASN A 133 2.87 14.59 -15.02
CA ASN A 133 1.76 13.88 -15.62
C ASN A 133 0.41 14.59 -15.43
N ARG A 134 -0.18 15.06 -16.55
CA ARG A 134 -1.54 15.63 -16.61
C ARG A 134 -2.60 14.68 -17.16
N PHE A 135 -2.23 13.45 -17.55
CA PHE A 135 -3.20 12.44 -17.98
C PHE A 135 -4.15 12.10 -16.84
N ARG A 136 -5.45 12.04 -17.15
CA ARG A 136 -6.51 11.60 -16.23
C ARG A 136 -7.46 10.71 -17.02
N ASP A 137 -7.67 9.49 -16.55
CA ASP A 137 -8.68 8.62 -17.13
C ASP A 137 -10.06 9.21 -16.83
N ARG A 138 -10.87 9.39 -17.86
CA ARG A 138 -12.22 9.99 -17.73
C ARG A 138 -13.33 8.95 -17.64
N GLY A 139 -13.00 7.66 -17.79
CA GLY A 139 -13.96 6.57 -17.96
C GLY A 139 -13.64 5.76 -19.20
#